data_AF-A0A2K1YQT7-F1
#
_entry.id   AF-A0A2K1YQT7-F1
#
_cell.length_a   1.000
_cell.length_b   1.000
_cell.length_c   1.000
_cell.angle_alpha   90.00
_cell.angle_beta   90.00
_cell.angle_gamma   90.00
#
_symmetry.space_group_name_H-M   'P 1'
#
loop_
_entity.id
_entity.type
_entity.pdbx_description
1 polymer ?
#
loop_
_entity_poly.entity_id
_entity_poly.type
_entity_poly.pdbx_seq_one_letter_code
_entity_poly.pdbx_strand_id
1 'polypeptide(L)'
;MENLLQLCGRVPQLKGARHFSFVEITKSTNNFSEANHIGSGGYKMVYRGMLPTGQLIAIKRCRQGSVQGGLEFNAEMEVLSRVHHKNVVI
;
A
#
# COMPACT_ATOMS: atom_id res chain seq x y z
N MET A 1 17.75 -4.11 14.86
CA MET A 1 16.99 -3.46 13.78
C MET A 1 16.03 -4.46 13.14
N GLU A 2 15.21 -5.16 13.93
CA GLU A 2 14.28 -6.21 13.43
C GLU A 2 12.84 -6.04 13.93
N ASN A 3 12.55 -5.02 14.76
CA ASN A 3 11.28 -4.94 15.49
C ASN A 3 10.22 -3.98 14.92
N LEU A 4 10.42 -3.41 13.72
CA LEU A 4 9.44 -2.51 13.10
C LEU A 4 8.60 -3.16 11.99
N LEU A 5 9.00 -4.33 11.51
CA LEU A 5 8.20 -5.14 10.57
C LEU A 5 7.17 -6.04 11.30
N GLN A 6 7.32 -6.25 12.61
CA GLN A 6 6.42 -7.09 13.43
C GLN A 6 5.10 -6.39 13.81
N LEU A 7 4.90 -5.12 13.45
CA LEU A 7 3.65 -4.37 13.74
C LEU A 7 2.58 -4.54 12.66
N CYS A 8 2.95 -4.95 11.45
CA CYS A 8 2.00 -5.41 10.45
C CYS A 8 1.90 -6.93 10.61
N GLY A 9 0.79 -7.44 11.14
CA GLY A 9 0.54 -8.88 11.24
C GLY A 9 0.84 -9.63 9.93
N ARG A 10 1.03 -10.96 10.02
CA ARG A 10 1.36 -11.84 8.88
C ARG A 10 0.62 -11.40 7.60
N VAL A 11 1.38 -10.88 6.63
CA VAL A 11 0.83 -10.44 5.35
C VAL A 11 0.28 -11.68 4.64
N PRO A 12 -1.02 -11.73 4.29
CA PRO A 12 -1.57 -12.84 3.55
C PRO A 12 -0.88 -12.94 2.19
N GLN A 13 -0.38 -14.12 1.84
CA GLN A 13 0.16 -14.37 0.50
C GLN A 13 -1.01 -14.47 -0.48
N LEU A 14 -1.29 -13.37 -1.16
CA LEU A 14 -2.32 -13.32 -2.20
C LEU A 14 -1.78 -13.96 -3.47
N LYS A 15 -2.36 -15.10 -3.88
CA LYS A 15 -2.02 -15.75 -5.15
C LYS A 15 -2.29 -14.78 -6.31
N GLY A 16 -1.26 -14.46 -7.08
CA GLY A 16 -1.34 -13.54 -8.22
C GLY A 16 -1.04 -12.08 -7.89
N ALA A 17 -0.90 -11.69 -6.62
CA ALA A 17 -0.45 -10.35 -6.28
C ALA A 17 1.07 -10.24 -6.39
N ARG A 18 1.54 -9.11 -6.93
CA ARG A 18 2.96 -8.79 -6.97
C ARG A 18 3.40 -8.18 -5.64
N HIS A 19 4.49 -8.71 -5.08
CA HIS A 19 5.17 -8.07 -3.96
C HIS A 19 6.09 -6.95 -4.47
N PHE A 20 5.98 -5.77 -3.87
CA PHE A 20 6.85 -4.63 -4.13
C PHE A 20 7.77 -4.41 -2.93
N SER A 21 9.04 -4.14 -3.20
CA SER A 21 9.95 -3.73 -2.12
C SER A 21 9.65 -2.30 -1.70
N PHE A 22 9.94 -1.95 -0.44
CA PHE A 22 9.79 -0.57 0.02
C PHE A 22 10.63 0.42 -0.81
N VAL A 23 11.83 0.00 -1.24
CA VAL A 23 12.70 0.79 -2.12
C VAL A 23 12.04 1.08 -3.46
N GLU A 24 11.38 0.07 -4.06
CA GLU A 24 10.67 0.23 -5.33
C GLU A 24 9.50 1.21 -5.21
N ILE A 25 8.70 1.10 -4.15
CA ILE A 25 7.59 2.02 -3.84
C ILE A 25 8.10 3.44 -3.57
N THR A 26 9.21 3.57 -2.86
CA THR A 26 9.81 4.88 -2.56
C THR A 26 10.31 5.54 -3.85
N LYS A 27 10.96 4.79 -4.74
CA LYS A 27 11.42 5.31 -6.04
C LYS A 27 10.25 5.70 -6.93
N SER A 28 9.21 4.88 -7.03
CA SER A 28 8.06 5.13 -7.90
C SER A 28 7.26 6.38 -7.50
N THR A 29 7.35 6.80 -6.24
CA THR A 29 6.64 7.97 -5.68
C THR A 29 7.53 9.19 -5.47
N ASN A 30 8.80 9.14 -5.89
CA ASN A 30 9.81 10.16 -5.56
C ASN A 30 9.86 10.45 -4.03
N ASN A 31 10.08 9.38 -3.26
CA ASN A 31 10.10 9.41 -1.80
C ASN A 31 8.81 9.95 -1.17
N PHE A 32 7.65 9.51 -1.67
CA PHE A 32 6.34 10.00 -1.21
C PHE A 32 6.23 11.54 -1.27
N SER A 33 6.75 12.14 -2.34
CA SER A 33 6.70 13.59 -2.55
C SER A 33 5.25 14.10 -2.55
N GLU A 34 5.02 15.27 -1.96
CA GLU A 34 3.71 15.93 -1.98
C GLU A 34 3.23 16.22 -3.41
N ALA A 35 4.14 16.40 -4.37
CA ALA A 35 3.80 16.54 -5.78
C ALA A 35 3.11 15.30 -6.37
N ASN A 36 3.29 14.14 -5.74
CA ASN A 36 2.65 12.88 -6.08
C ASN A 36 1.47 12.54 -5.16
N HIS A 37 1.16 13.35 -4.15
CA HIS A 37 -0.01 13.12 -3.30
C HIS A 37 -1.29 13.39 -4.10
N ILE A 38 -2.22 12.43 -4.09
CA ILE A 38 -3.47 12.50 -4.88
C ILE A 38 -4.73 12.32 -4.04
N GLY A 39 -4.59 12.10 -2.74
CA GLY A 39 -5.74 12.03 -1.83
C GLY A 39 -5.40 11.49 -0.46
N SER A 40 -6.23 11.86 0.51
CA SER A 40 -6.12 11.42 1.90
C SER A 40 -7.49 11.10 2.46
N GLY A 41 -7.53 10.22 3.47
CA GLY A 41 -8.75 9.85 4.17
C GLY A 41 -8.43 9.06 5.43
N GLY A 42 -8.99 9.47 6.57
CA GLY A 42 -8.65 8.89 7.88
C GLY A 42 -7.14 8.94 8.14
N TYR A 43 -6.54 7.78 8.43
CA TYR A 43 -5.09 7.63 8.65
C TYR A 43 -4.30 7.23 7.39
N LYS A 44 -4.90 7.30 6.21
CA LYS A 44 -4.32 6.82 4.94
C LYS A 44 -4.04 7.99 3.99
N MET A 45 -2.93 7.87 3.27
CA MET A 45 -2.50 8.78 2.21
C MET A 45 -2.37 7.98 0.92
N VAL A 46 -2.72 8.59 -0.21
CA VAL A 46 -2.64 7.96 -1.53
C VAL A 46 -1.72 8.80 -2.41
N TYR A 47 -0.75 8.13 -3.02
CA TYR A 47 0.24 8.73 -3.89
C TYR A 47 0.14 8.14 -5.29
N ARG A 48 0.32 8.98 -6.30
CA ARG A 48 0.59 8.57 -7.67
C ARG A 48 2.02 8.03 -7.76
N GLY A 49 2.18 6.87 -8.37
CA GLY A 49 3.47 6.28 -8.67
C GLY A 49 3.59 5.91 -10.15
N MET A 50 4.83 5.75 -10.60
CA MET A 50 5.16 5.20 -11.92
C MET A 50 6.13 4.03 -11.77
N LEU A 51 5.76 2.87 -12.30
CA LEU A 51 6.64 1.71 -12.35
C LEU A 51 7.70 1.88 -13.45
N PRO A 52 8.83 1.14 -13.39
CA PRO A 52 9.86 1.16 -14.44
C PRO A 52 9.31 0.80 -15.84
N THR A 53 8.19 0.09 -15.89
CA THR A 53 7.47 -0.24 -17.13
C THR A 53 6.70 0.94 -17.73
N GLY A 54 6.68 2.10 -17.07
CA GLY A 54 5.86 3.26 -17.43
C GLY A 54 4.42 3.19 -16.93
N GLN A 55 4.01 2.09 -16.30
CA GLN A 55 2.67 1.92 -15.75
C GLN A 55 2.43 2.87 -14.58
N LEU A 56 1.33 3.62 -14.63
CA LEU A 56 0.85 4.45 -13.52
C LEU A 56 0.11 3.61 -12.50
N ILE A 57 0.37 3.88 -11.22
CA ILE A 57 -0.21 3.17 -10.08
C ILE A 57 -0.63 4.14 -8.98
N ALA A 58 -1.59 3.72 -8.16
CA ALA A 58 -1.95 4.40 -6.92
C ALA A 58 -1.37 3.61 -5.74
N ILE A 59 -0.68 4.30 -4.84
CA ILE A 59 0.00 3.71 -3.68
C ILE A 59 -0.66 4.25 -2.43
N LYS A 60 -1.40 3.40 -1.74
CA LYS A 60 -2.03 3.71 -0.46
C LYS A 60 -1.07 3.36 0.68
N ARG A 61 -0.78 4.33 1.55
CA ARG A 61 0.12 4.18 2.70
C ARG A 61 -0.54 4.72 3.97
N CYS A 62 -0.39 3.99 5.08
CA CYS A 62 -0.79 4.47 6.40
C CYS A 62 0.19 5.54 6.90
N ARG A 63 -0.32 6.56 7.58
CA ARG A 63 0.49 7.60 8.21
C ARG A 63 1.48 6.97 9.19
N GLN A 64 2.72 7.44 9.17
CA GLN A 64 3.79 6.92 10.01
C GLN A 64 3.40 7.03 11.50
N GLY A 65 3.58 5.94 12.27
CA GLY A 65 3.23 5.88 13.69
C GLY A 65 1.77 5.50 13.99
N SER A 66 0.93 5.26 12.98
CA SER A 66 -0.46 4.81 13.22
C SER A 66 -0.52 3.31 13.54
N VAL A 67 -0.73 2.97 14.82
CA VAL A 67 -1.03 1.60 15.27
C VAL A 67 -2.33 1.09 14.65
N GLN A 68 -3.35 1.95 14.59
CA GLN A 68 -4.63 1.67 13.95
C GLN A 68 -4.48 1.34 12.46
N GLY A 69 -3.53 1.99 11.77
CA GLY A 69 -3.28 1.79 10.35
C GLY A 69 -2.83 0.37 9.99
N GLY A 70 -2.15 -0.34 10.90
CA GLY A 70 -1.77 -1.74 10.69
C GLY A 70 -2.96 -2.69 10.72
N LEU A 71 -3.90 -2.48 11.64
CA LEU A 71 -5.14 -3.26 11.75
C LEU A 71 -6.04 -3.03 10.53
N GLU A 72 -6.24 -1.77 10.15
CA GLU A 72 -7.04 -1.42 8.97
C GLU A 72 -6.43 -1.94 7.67
N PHE A 73 -5.10 -1.99 7.57
CA PHE A 73 -4.41 -2.56 6.41
C PHE A 73 -4.69 -4.06 6.30
N ASN A 74 -4.53 -4.81 7.41
CA ASN A 74 -4.80 -6.24 7.42
C ASN A 74 -6.26 -6.55 7.09
N ALA A 75 -7.20 -5.79 7.66
CA ALA A 75 -8.63 -5.95 7.36
C ALA A 75 -8.94 -5.69 5.87
N GLU A 76 -8.36 -4.63 5.29
CA GLU A 76 -8.55 -4.31 3.86
C GLU A 76 -7.95 -5.40 2.96
N MET A 77 -6.73 -5.86 3.28
CA MET A 77 -6.07 -6.97 2.57
C MET A 77 -6.90 -8.25 2.63
N GLU A 78 -7.47 -8.57 3.79
CA GLU A 78 -8.31 -9.75 3.98
C GLU A 78 -9.58 -9.69 3.13
N VAL A 79 -10.25 -8.53 3.08
CA VAL A 79 -11.45 -8.33 2.24
C VAL A 79 -11.09 -8.41 0.76
N LEU A 80 -10.08 -7.65 0.31
CA LEU A 80 -9.68 -7.61 -1.10
C LEU A 80 -9.14 -8.95 -1.59
N SER A 81 -8.55 -9.76 -0.71
CA SER A 81 -8.07 -11.12 -1.05
C SER A 81 -9.15 -12.06 -1.57
N ARG A 82 -10.41 -11.84 -1.17
CA ARG A 82 -11.53 -12.75 -1.42
C ARG A 82 -12.47 -12.27 -2.51
N VAL A 83 -12.40 -11.00 -2.87
CA VAL A 83 -13.32 -10.38 -3.83
C VAL A 83 -12.63 -10.32 -5.18
N HIS A 84 -13.25 -10.89 -6.21
CA HIS A 84 -12.84 -10.74 -7.61
C HIS A 84 -14.06 -10.35 -8.42
N HIS A 85 -14.18 -9.07 -8.77
CA HIS A 85 -15.34 -8.55 -9.48
C HIS A 85 -14.95 -7.39 -10.39
N LYS A 86 -15.54 -7.30 -11.59
CA LYS A 86 -15.21 -6.28 -12.61
C LYS A 86 -15.36 -4.82 -12.15
N ASN A 87 -16.14 -4.57 -11.10
CA ASN A 87 -16.38 -3.24 -10.53
C ASN A 87 -15.62 -3.00 -9.21
N VAL A 88 -14.76 -3.94 -8.79
CA VAL A 88 -13.96 -3.81 -7.57
C VAL A 88 -12.50 -3.73 -7.99
N VAL A 89 -11.84 -2.64 -7.59
CA VAL A 89 -10.41 -2.46 -7.81
C VAL A 89 -9.67 -3.27 -6.74
N ILE A 90 -8.85 -4.22 -7.18
CA ILE A 90 -8.04 -5.12 -6.35
C ILE A 90 -6.57 -4.92 -6.75
#